data_AF-A0A963YX54-F1
#
_entry.id   AF-A0A963YX54-F1
#
_cell.length_a   1.000
_cell.length_b   1.000
_cell.length_c   1.000
_cell.angle_alpha   90.00
_cell.angle_beta   90.00
_cell.angle_gamma   90.00
#
_symmetry.space_group_name_H-M   'P 1'
#
loop_
_entity.id
_entity.type
_entity.pdbx_description
1 polymer ?
#
loop_
_entity_poly.entity_id
_entity_poly.type
_entity_poly.pdbx_seq_one_letter_code
_entity_poly.pdbx_strand_id
1 'polypeptide(L)'
;MSKVTAERLAKLQEKADQTIARLQAAKARMAETERKLDTRRKIIAGGLLFDAAAKDKQWAHHLAVLLTRIDRPNDKEPFKDWTIDKYKAEGGKLGDRRKAKLAAADDDAAEDEQDGLTPEEDGPTAVSAAD
;
A
#
# COMPACT_ATOMS: atom_id res chain seq x y z
N MET A 1 55.29 -15.20 -32.46
CA MET A 1 53.96 -15.79 -32.22
C MET A 1 53.44 -15.62 -30.78
N SER A 2 54.27 -15.37 -29.76
CA SER A 2 53.88 -15.37 -28.34
C SER A 2 53.28 -14.06 -27.77
N LYS A 3 53.54 -12.90 -28.38
CA LYS A 3 52.97 -11.62 -27.90
C LYS A 3 51.49 -11.46 -28.25
N VAL A 4 51.10 -11.92 -29.44
CA VAL A 4 49.71 -11.87 -29.95
C VAL A 4 48.77 -12.75 -29.11
N THR A 5 49.27 -13.87 -28.57
CA THR A 5 48.51 -14.73 -27.65
C THR A 5 48.32 -14.10 -26.27
N ALA A 6 49.33 -13.40 -25.75
CA ALA A 6 49.25 -12.69 -24.47
C ALA A 6 48.28 -11.49 -24.53
N GLU A 7 48.33 -10.68 -25.58
CA GLU A 7 47.40 -9.56 -25.78
C GLU A 7 45.95 -10.03 -25.95
N ARG A 8 45.74 -11.17 -26.62
CA ARG A 8 44.41 -11.77 -26.76
C ARG A 8 43.87 -12.29 -25.44
N LEU A 9 44.74 -12.86 -24.59
CA LEU A 9 44.38 -13.29 -23.24
C LEU A 9 43.97 -12.10 -22.36
N ALA A 10 44.75 -11.02 -22.37
CA ALA A 10 44.44 -9.80 -21.62
C ALA A 10 43.10 -9.19 -22.03
N LYS A 11 42.81 -9.12 -23.35
CA LYS A 11 41.51 -8.65 -23.86
C LYS A 11 40.34 -9.56 -23.45
N LEU A 12 40.57 -10.87 -23.31
CA LEU A 12 39.54 -11.80 -22.83
C LEU A 12 39.31 -11.64 -21.33
N GLN A 13 40.36 -11.45 -20.54
CA GLN A 13 40.26 -11.16 -19.10
C GLN A 13 39.51 -9.85 -18.85
N GLU A 14 39.86 -8.78 -19.56
CA GLU A 14 39.18 -7.48 -19.43
C GLU A 14 37.67 -7.60 -19.73
N LYS A 15 37.31 -8.35 -20.78
CA LYS A 15 35.89 -8.61 -21.11
C LYS A 15 35.18 -9.44 -20.03
N ALA A 16 35.87 -10.40 -19.42
CA ALA A 16 35.33 -11.18 -18.33
C ALA A 16 35.06 -10.30 -17.10
N ASP A 17 36.03 -9.46 -16.72
CA ASP A 17 35.91 -8.54 -15.59
C ASP A 17 34.77 -7.53 -15.80
N GLN A 18 34.65 -6.97 -17.01
CA GLN A 18 33.53 -6.09 -17.37
C GLN A 18 32.18 -6.82 -17.27
N THR A 19 32.12 -8.08 -17.68
CA THR A 19 30.87 -8.88 -17.62
C THR A 19 30.49 -9.19 -16.18
N ILE A 20 31.48 -9.54 -15.34
CA ILE A 20 31.30 -9.77 -13.91
C ILE A 20 30.81 -8.48 -13.22
N ALA A 21 31.42 -7.34 -13.53
CA ALA A 21 31.02 -6.04 -12.99
C ALA A 21 29.57 -5.69 -13.37
N ARG A 22 29.16 -5.95 -14.63
CA ARG A 22 27.77 -5.77 -15.08
C ARG A 22 26.81 -6.70 -14.35
N LEU A 23 27.19 -7.96 -14.13
CA LEU A 23 26.39 -8.93 -13.38
C LEU A 23 26.23 -8.51 -11.91
N GLN A 24 27.29 -8.03 -11.27
CA GLN A 24 27.23 -7.51 -9.90
C GLN A 24 26.32 -6.28 -9.82
N ALA A 25 26.42 -5.34 -10.77
CA ALA A 25 25.53 -4.18 -10.84
C ALA A 25 24.06 -4.58 -11.02
N ALA A 26 23.76 -5.56 -11.86
CA ALA A 26 22.41 -6.09 -12.04
C ALA A 26 21.88 -6.73 -10.74
N LYS A 27 22.68 -7.56 -10.06
CA LYS A 27 22.33 -8.16 -8.77
C LYS A 27 22.06 -7.11 -7.70
N ALA A 28 22.91 -6.08 -7.62
CA ALA A 28 22.74 -4.98 -6.66
C ALA A 28 21.41 -4.24 -6.89
N ARG A 29 21.05 -3.99 -8.16
CA ARG A 29 19.76 -3.37 -8.52
C ARG A 29 18.58 -4.24 -8.10
N MET A 30 18.64 -5.55 -8.32
CA MET A 30 17.58 -6.47 -7.89
C MET A 30 17.43 -6.46 -6.36
N ALA A 31 18.52 -6.58 -5.62
CA ALA A 31 18.49 -6.53 -4.16
C ALA A 31 17.93 -5.19 -3.65
N GLU A 32 18.27 -4.08 -4.29
CA GLU A 32 17.72 -2.76 -3.94
C GLU A 32 16.22 -2.68 -4.20
N THR A 33 15.74 -3.19 -5.34
CA THR A 33 14.29 -3.23 -5.63
C THR A 33 13.53 -4.09 -4.62
N GLU A 34 14.11 -5.23 -4.22
CA GLU A 34 13.51 -6.12 -3.24
C GLU A 34 13.43 -5.46 -1.85
N ARG A 35 14.51 -4.80 -1.42
CA ARG A 35 14.53 -4.02 -0.17
C ARG A 35 13.48 -2.91 -0.16
N LYS A 36 13.30 -2.21 -1.28
CA LYS A 36 12.25 -1.18 -1.41
C LYS A 36 10.85 -1.78 -1.27
N LEU A 37 10.59 -2.90 -1.93
CA LEU A 37 9.29 -3.58 -1.85
C LEU A 37 9.03 -4.13 -0.44
N ASP A 38 10.03 -4.76 0.18
CA ASP A 38 9.95 -5.26 1.55
C ASP A 38 9.69 -4.14 2.56
N THR A 39 10.42 -3.02 2.44
CA THR A 39 10.18 -1.82 3.25
C THR A 39 8.76 -1.31 3.09
N ARG A 40 8.25 -1.25 1.85
CA ARG A 40 6.86 -0.83 1.59
C ARG A 40 5.84 -1.78 2.21
N ARG A 41 6.05 -3.09 2.10
CA ARG A 41 5.18 -4.11 2.73
C ARG A 41 5.15 -3.94 4.25
N LYS A 42 6.30 -3.77 4.87
CA LYS A 42 6.43 -3.57 6.33
C LYS A 42 5.72 -2.30 6.80
N ILE A 43 5.90 -1.18 6.08
CA ILE A 43 5.25 0.09 6.42
C ILE A 43 3.72 -0.03 6.31
N ILE A 44 3.22 -0.62 5.22
CA ILE A 44 1.77 -0.79 5.00
C ILE A 44 1.17 -1.73 6.04
N ALA A 45 1.77 -2.91 6.22
CA ALA A 45 1.30 -3.90 7.18
C ALA A 45 1.35 -3.38 8.63
N GLY A 46 2.42 -2.68 9.01
CA GLY A 46 2.55 -2.06 10.33
C GLY A 46 1.50 -0.97 10.58
N GLY A 47 1.26 -0.10 9.60
CA GLY A 47 0.21 0.92 9.70
C GLY A 47 -1.20 0.31 9.85
N LEU A 48 -1.49 -0.76 9.12
CA LEU A 48 -2.75 -1.50 9.25
C LEU A 48 -2.87 -2.21 10.59
N LEU A 49 -1.78 -2.78 11.11
CA LEU A 49 -1.76 -3.40 12.42
C LEU A 49 -2.05 -2.40 13.53
N PHE A 50 -1.47 -1.20 13.48
CA PHE A 50 -1.75 -0.14 14.45
C PHE A 50 -3.20 0.35 14.36
N ASP A 51 -3.76 0.47 13.15
CA ASP A 51 -5.17 0.82 12.98
C ASP A 51 -6.13 -0.26 13.53
N ALA A 52 -5.77 -1.54 13.39
CA ALA A 52 -6.53 -2.65 13.99
C ALA A 52 -6.42 -2.64 15.53
N ALA A 53 -5.21 -2.48 16.06
CA ALA A 53 -4.95 -2.43 17.50
C ALA A 53 -5.61 -1.22 18.19
N ALA A 54 -5.80 -0.10 17.49
CA ALA A 54 -6.52 1.06 18.03
C ALA A 54 -8.04 0.82 18.22
N LYS A 55 -8.61 -0.15 17.47
CA LYS A 55 -10.05 -0.43 17.42
C LYS A 55 -10.44 -1.66 18.25
N ASP A 56 -9.57 -2.66 18.31
CA ASP A 56 -9.85 -3.95 18.94
C ASP A 56 -8.80 -4.29 20.03
N LYS A 57 -9.32 -4.64 21.22
CA LYS A 57 -8.52 -5.00 22.39
C LYS A 57 -7.68 -6.27 22.18
N GLN A 58 -8.15 -7.24 21.40
CA GLN A 58 -7.39 -8.45 21.09
C GLN A 58 -6.14 -8.12 20.26
N TRP A 59 -6.30 -7.28 19.24
CA TRP A 59 -5.19 -6.79 18.43
C TRP A 59 -4.21 -5.94 19.25
N ALA A 60 -4.71 -5.10 20.16
CA ALA A 60 -3.86 -4.35 21.09
C ALA A 60 -3.04 -5.27 22.00
N HIS A 61 -3.65 -6.34 22.52
CA HIS A 61 -2.96 -7.33 23.34
C HIS A 61 -1.85 -8.04 22.57
N HIS A 62 -2.14 -8.54 21.36
CA HIS A 62 -1.14 -9.17 20.51
C HIS A 62 0.02 -8.22 20.16
N LEU A 63 -0.29 -6.96 19.86
CA LEU A 63 0.73 -5.95 19.59
C LEU A 63 1.64 -5.73 20.80
N ALA A 64 1.06 -5.63 22.01
CA ALA A 64 1.85 -5.49 23.24
C ALA A 64 2.81 -6.68 23.44
N VAL A 65 2.36 -7.91 23.19
CA VAL A 65 3.20 -9.12 23.24
C VAL A 65 4.29 -9.11 22.16
N LEU A 66 4.04 -8.54 20.98
CA LEU A 66 5.08 -8.42 19.95
C LEU A 66 6.15 -7.40 20.32
N LEU A 67 5.77 -6.28 20.93
CA LEU A 67 6.71 -5.23 21.34
C LEU A 67 7.69 -5.71 22.42
N THR A 68 7.30 -6.66 23.28
CA THR A 68 8.22 -7.24 24.29
C THR A 68 9.34 -8.07 23.68
N ARG A 69 9.21 -8.50 22.41
CA ARG A 69 10.22 -9.30 21.69
C ARG A 69 11.31 -8.45 21.02
N ILE A 70 11.21 -7.14 21.09
CA ILE A 70 12.27 -6.27 20.58
C ILE A 70 13.45 -6.39 21.54
N ASP A 71 14.54 -7.03 21.13
CA ASP A 71 15.69 -7.24 22.01
C ASP A 71 16.67 -6.06 21.98
N ARG A 72 16.85 -5.47 20.79
CA ARG A 72 17.90 -4.48 20.54
C ARG A 72 17.56 -3.14 21.21
N PRO A 73 18.47 -2.57 22.04
CA PRO A 73 18.18 -1.32 22.77
C PRO A 73 17.80 -0.15 21.86
N ASN A 74 18.50 0.03 20.75
CA ASN A 74 18.23 1.08 19.76
C ASN A 74 16.83 0.96 19.14
N ASP A 75 16.32 -0.26 19.02
CA ASP A 75 15.00 -0.50 18.42
C ASP A 75 13.88 -0.32 19.47
N LYS A 76 14.21 -0.29 20.77
CA LYS A 76 13.27 0.02 21.87
C LYS A 76 13.06 1.52 22.05
N GLU A 77 14.06 2.35 21.74
CA GLU A 77 14.00 3.80 21.97
C GLU A 77 12.75 4.47 21.38
N PRO A 78 12.34 4.19 20.12
CA PRO A 78 11.14 4.79 19.54
C PRO A 78 9.85 4.42 20.28
N PHE A 79 9.85 3.34 21.07
CA PHE A 79 8.68 2.82 21.76
C PHE A 79 8.60 3.19 23.24
N LYS A 80 9.61 3.87 23.81
CA LYS A 80 9.70 4.13 25.25
C LYS A 80 8.53 4.95 25.80
N ASP A 81 8.16 6.03 25.11
CA ASP A 81 7.06 6.94 25.48
C ASP A 81 5.91 6.88 24.47
N TRP A 82 5.80 5.73 23.79
CA TRP A 82 4.80 5.49 22.76
C TRP A 82 3.85 4.38 23.19
N THR A 83 2.55 4.63 23.04
CA THR A 83 1.49 3.67 23.32
C THR A 83 0.46 3.67 22.20
N ILE A 84 -0.30 2.58 22.10
CA ILE A 84 -1.40 2.50 21.14
C ILE A 84 -2.50 3.54 21.44
N ASP A 85 -2.69 3.89 22.71
CA ASP A 85 -3.63 4.94 23.13
C ASP A 85 -3.19 6.32 22.63
N LYS A 86 -1.88 6.61 22.66
CA LYS A 86 -1.32 7.83 22.08
C LYS A 86 -1.53 7.86 20.56
N TYR A 87 -1.26 6.74 19.88
CA TYR A 87 -1.54 6.61 18.44
C TYR A 87 -3.02 6.84 18.10
N LYS A 88 -3.93 6.33 18.94
CA LYS A 88 -5.38 6.54 18.80
C LYS A 88 -5.78 8.00 19.04
N ALA A 89 -5.20 8.65 20.05
CA ALA A 89 -5.46 10.07 20.36
C ALA A 89 -4.98 10.99 19.23
N GLU A 90 -3.91 10.63 18.53
CA GLU A 90 -3.37 11.35 17.37
C GLU A 90 -4.15 11.08 16.06
N GLY A 91 -5.32 10.40 16.12
CA GLY A 91 -6.21 10.18 14.99
C GLY A 91 -5.86 9.01 14.09
N GLY A 92 -4.66 8.42 14.23
CA GLY A 92 -4.17 7.30 13.41
C GLY A 92 -4.07 7.64 11.91
N LYS A 93 -2.91 7.44 11.29
CA LYS A 93 -2.64 7.87 9.88
C LYS A 93 -3.57 7.27 8.78
N LEU A 94 -4.45 6.34 9.14
CA LEU A 94 -5.40 5.71 8.24
C LEU A 94 -6.87 6.01 8.58
N GLY A 95 -7.17 6.43 9.82
CA GLY A 95 -8.52 6.72 10.28
C GLY A 95 -9.13 7.91 9.55
N ASP A 96 -8.37 8.99 9.44
CA ASP A 96 -8.82 10.23 8.79
C ASP A 96 -9.07 10.04 7.29
N ARG A 97 -8.22 9.28 6.61
CA ARG A 97 -8.38 9.00 5.17
C ARG A 97 -9.59 8.11 4.88
N ARG A 98 -9.86 7.11 5.72
CA ARG A 98 -11.06 6.28 5.57
C ARG A 98 -12.30 7.08 5.91
N LYS A 99 -12.28 7.90 6.96
CA LYS A 99 -13.42 8.76 7.33
C LYS A 99 -13.72 9.79 6.23
N ALA A 100 -12.69 10.40 5.65
CA ALA A 100 -12.84 11.28 4.48
C ALA A 100 -13.37 10.54 3.24
N LYS A 101 -12.92 9.30 3.00
CA LYS A 101 -13.42 8.48 1.88
C LYS A 101 -14.86 7.99 2.11
N LEU A 102 -15.24 7.67 3.35
CA LEU A 102 -16.63 7.33 3.69
C LEU A 102 -17.53 8.55 3.55
N ALA A 103 -17.12 9.70 4.08
CA ALA A 103 -17.86 10.96 3.92
C ALA A 103 -18.05 11.34 2.44
N ALA A 104 -17.01 11.17 1.60
CA ALA A 104 -17.12 11.41 0.16
C ALA A 104 -17.98 10.37 -0.58
N ALA A 105 -18.16 9.17 -0.03
CA ALA A 105 -19.03 8.14 -0.61
C ALA A 105 -20.50 8.32 -0.21
N ASP A 106 -20.76 8.97 0.92
CA ASP A 106 -22.11 9.31 1.38
C ASP A 106 -22.67 10.53 0.62
N ASP A 107 -21.81 11.44 0.12
CA ASP A 107 -22.22 12.60 -0.71
C ASP A 107 -22.56 12.21 -2.16
N ASP A 108 -21.84 11.26 -2.79
CA ASP A 108 -22.13 10.78 -4.16
C ASP A 108 -23.43 9.96 -4.26
N ALA A 109 -23.91 9.38 -3.15
CA ALA A 109 -25.14 8.58 -3.13
C ALA A 109 -26.43 9.43 -3.07
N ALA A 110 -26.31 10.75 -2.88
CA ALA A 110 -27.46 11.65 -2.76
C ALA A 110 -27.89 12.31 -4.09
N GLU A 111 -27.17 12.08 -5.20
CA GLU A 111 -27.46 12.73 -6.50
C GLU A 111 -28.23 11.85 -7.51
N ASP A 112 -28.51 10.57 -7.20
CA ASP A 112 -29.15 9.62 -8.15
C ASP A 112 -30.69 9.44 -7.98
N GLU A 113 -31.36 10.22 -7.13
CA GLU A 113 -32.84 10.23 -7.03
C GLU A 113 -33.44 11.61 -7.36
N GLN A 114 -33.30 12.09 -8.60
CA GLN A 114 -34.15 13.18 -9.11
C GLN A 114 -34.04 13.38 -10.64
N ASP A 115 -34.60 12.46 -11.44
CA ASP A 115 -35.07 12.76 -12.81
C ASP A 115 -35.94 11.61 -13.34
N GLY A 116 -37.20 11.74 -13.75
CA GLY A 116 -38.05 12.89 -13.89
C GLY A 116 -39.52 12.45 -13.92
N LEU A 117 -40.36 13.21 -13.22
CA LEU A 117 -41.81 13.19 -13.39
C LEU A 117 -42.15 14.23 -14.46
N THR A 118 -42.56 13.80 -15.66
CA THR A 118 -43.23 14.68 -16.61
C THR A 118 -44.66 14.20 -16.82
N PRO A 119 -45.68 15.02 -16.53
CA PRO A 119 -47.05 14.77 -16.92
C PRO A 119 -47.28 15.32 -18.32
N GLU A 120 -47.63 14.46 -19.29
CA GLU A 120 -48.25 14.92 -20.53
C GLU A 120 -49.63 14.28 -20.67
N GLU A 121 -50.65 15.10 -20.48
CA GLU A 121 -51.98 14.91 -21.04
C GLU A 121 -51.93 15.25 -22.54
N ASP A 122 -52.51 14.41 -23.39
CA ASP A 122 -53.37 14.88 -24.48
C ASP A 122 -54.13 13.73 -25.17
N GLY A 123 -55.46 13.86 -25.22
CA GLY A 123 -56.28 13.43 -26.35
C GLY A 123 -57.10 12.12 -26.24
N PRO A 124 -58.44 12.19 -26.17
CA PRO A 124 -59.33 11.03 -26.20
C PRO A 124 -59.67 10.65 -27.65
N THR A 125 -59.70 9.36 -28.00
CA THR A 125 -60.52 8.89 -29.14
C THR A 125 -61.02 7.47 -28.88
N ALA A 126 -62.34 7.34 -29.00
CA ALA A 126 -63.16 6.18 -28.73
C ALA A 126 -62.89 4.98 -29.66
N VAL A 127 -63.31 3.79 -29.24
CA VAL A 127 -64.41 2.98 -29.81
C VAL A 127 -64.25 1.49 -29.45
N SER A 128 -65.39 0.87 -29.09
CA SER A 128 -65.72 -0.56 -29.15
C SER A 128 -65.71 -1.37 -27.85
N ALA A 129 -66.86 -1.38 -27.18
CA ALA A 129 -67.39 -2.60 -26.55
C ALA A 129 -68.86 -2.70 -26.96
N ALA A 130 -69.17 -3.72 -27.76
CA ALA A 130 -70.52 -4.11 -28.16
C ALA A 130 -71.08 -5.12 -27.16
N ASP A 131 -72.42 -5.11 -27.08
CA ASP A 131 -73.36 -5.96 -26.33
C ASP A 131 -72.97 -7.42 -26.06
#